data_AF-A0A4Y5YY68-F1
#
_entry.id   AF-A0A4Y5YY68-F1
#
_cell.length_a   1.000
_cell.length_b   1.000
_cell.length_c   1.000
_cell.angle_alpha   90.00
_cell.angle_beta   90.00
_cell.angle_gamma   90.00
#
_symmetry.space_group_name_H-M   'P 1'
#
loop_
_entity.id
_entity.type
_entity.pdbx_description
1 polymer ?
#
loop_
_entity_poly.entity_id
_entity_poly.type
_entity_poly.pdbx_seq_one_letter_code
_entity_poly.pdbx_strand_id
1 'polypeptide(L)'
;MKWIIRVGVVALILFGLNNVLHRVMRKYEMHKLDVVSAERIDKLPADQQRTAALAVYLSFFWGNTTLLPAMCKEQGVDLSSYSLAFKERYSDGHSQAREALTRLGHSEQALIAAVASTPEPRSAFTAMLKKIGNDVGKGDSVVEGCHALEHKQADMLDFMNFREIFPTVWQRTELR
;
A
#
# COMPACT_ATOMS: atom_id res chain seq x y z
N MET A 1 13.87 19.87 -10.40
CA MET A 1 14.00 18.43 -10.05
C MET A 1 13.14 17.98 -8.84
N LYS A 2 12.05 18.67 -8.45
CA LYS A 2 11.20 18.28 -7.28
C LYS A 2 9.83 17.68 -7.65
N TRP A 3 9.50 17.60 -8.94
CA TRP A 3 8.13 17.31 -9.40
C TRP A 3 7.89 15.86 -9.83
N ILE A 4 8.91 15.12 -10.25
CA ILE A 4 8.76 13.76 -10.80
C ILE A 4 8.34 12.73 -9.72
N ILE A 5 8.76 12.95 -8.47
CA ILE A 5 8.44 12.05 -7.34
C ILE A 5 6.97 12.18 -6.88
N ARG A 6 6.31 13.33 -7.11
CA ARG A 6 5.01 13.65 -6.47
C ARG A 6 3.80 12.95 -7.07
N VAL A 7 3.83 12.58 -8.35
CA VAL A 7 2.63 12.08 -9.06
C VAL A 7 2.87 10.70 -9.65
N GLY A 8 4.08 10.41 -10.14
CA GLY A 8 4.39 9.12 -10.76
C GLY A 8 4.35 7.95 -9.77
N VAL A 9 5.03 8.08 -8.62
CA VAL A 9 5.21 6.97 -7.66
C VAL A 9 3.93 6.63 -6.91
N VAL A 10 3.04 7.59 -6.69
CA VAL A 10 1.76 7.35 -5.99
C VAL A 10 0.68 6.81 -6.94
N ALA A 11 0.65 7.28 -8.20
CA ALA A 11 -0.16 6.65 -9.24
C ALA A 11 0.28 5.20 -9.54
N LEU A 12 1.58 4.90 -9.39
CA LEU A 12 2.19 3.59 -9.63
C LEU A 12 1.75 2.48 -8.67
N ILE A 13 1.40 2.81 -7.43
CA ILE A 13 1.03 1.83 -6.39
C ILE A 13 -0.45 1.41 -6.53
N LEU A 14 -1.28 2.32 -7.01
CA LEU A 14 -2.69 2.31 -6.63
C LEU A 14 -3.62 2.06 -7.84
N PHE A 15 -3.18 2.39 -9.06
CA PHE A 15 -3.92 2.02 -10.28
C PHE A 15 -4.14 0.49 -10.42
N GLY A 16 -3.18 -0.33 -9.98
CA GLY A 16 -3.24 -1.80 -10.07
C GLY A 16 -4.25 -2.46 -9.13
N LEU A 17 -4.71 -1.79 -8.07
CA LEU A 17 -5.70 -2.33 -7.13
C LEU A 17 -7.14 -2.36 -7.70
N ASN A 18 -7.39 -1.68 -8.82
CA ASN A 18 -8.75 -1.48 -9.35
C ASN A 18 -9.38 -2.74 -9.99
N ASN A 19 -8.58 -3.75 -10.38
CA ASN A 19 -9.06 -4.92 -11.14
C ASN A 19 -8.96 -6.28 -10.41
N VAL A 20 -8.44 -6.37 -9.19
CA VAL A 20 -7.68 -7.56 -8.74
C VAL A 20 -8.43 -8.71 -8.00
N LEU A 21 -9.14 -8.48 -6.89
CA LEU A 21 -9.56 -9.60 -6.01
C LEU A 21 -10.69 -10.48 -6.59
N HIS A 22 -10.47 -11.81 -6.49
CA HIS A 22 -11.41 -12.90 -6.79
C HIS A 22 -10.89 -14.26 -6.26
N ARG A 23 -11.73 -15.32 -6.26
CA ARG A 23 -11.43 -16.67 -5.70
C ARG A 23 -10.29 -17.47 -6.38
N VAL A 24 -9.63 -16.93 -7.41
CA VAL A 24 -8.40 -17.49 -8.05
C VAL A 24 -7.17 -16.57 -7.90
N MET A 25 -7.31 -15.39 -7.28
CA MET A 25 -6.32 -14.30 -7.36
C MET A 25 -4.92 -14.63 -6.82
N ARG A 26 -4.82 -15.36 -5.69
CA ARG A 26 -3.82 -15.24 -4.60
C ARG A 26 -2.31 -15.35 -4.92
N LYS A 27 -1.90 -15.44 -6.18
CA LYS A 27 -0.50 -15.25 -6.59
C LYS A 27 -0.39 -14.52 -7.92
N TYR A 28 -1.31 -14.76 -8.85
CA TYR A 28 -1.20 -14.28 -10.22
C TYR A 28 -1.39 -12.76 -10.36
N GLU A 29 -2.41 -12.17 -9.74
CA GLU A 29 -2.59 -10.71 -9.85
C GLU A 29 -1.68 -9.94 -8.87
N MET A 30 -1.28 -10.52 -7.73
CA MET A 30 -0.18 -9.96 -6.91
C MET A 30 1.14 -9.97 -7.69
N HIS A 31 1.42 -11.06 -8.41
CA HIS A 31 2.56 -11.13 -9.32
C HIS A 31 2.47 -10.07 -10.42
N LYS A 32 1.30 -9.82 -11.02
CA LYS A 32 1.14 -8.71 -11.97
C LYS A 32 1.39 -7.35 -11.34
N LEU A 33 0.91 -7.10 -10.13
CA LEU A 33 1.17 -5.86 -9.40
C LEU A 33 2.67 -5.66 -9.18
N ASP A 34 3.36 -6.68 -8.68
CA ASP A 34 4.81 -6.67 -8.50
C ASP A 34 5.55 -6.43 -9.82
N VAL A 35 5.19 -7.17 -10.89
CA VAL A 35 5.80 -7.03 -12.21
C VAL A 35 5.58 -5.63 -12.77
N VAL A 36 4.36 -5.07 -12.67
CA VAL A 36 4.07 -3.73 -13.20
C VAL A 36 4.78 -2.63 -12.41
N SER A 37 4.82 -2.74 -11.08
CA SER A 37 5.58 -1.82 -10.23
C SER A 37 7.08 -1.91 -10.53
N ALA A 38 7.61 -3.12 -10.70
CA ALA A 38 8.99 -3.35 -11.11
C ALA A 38 9.28 -2.79 -12.51
N GLU A 39 8.41 -3.03 -13.51
CA GLU A 39 8.47 -2.55 -14.92
C GLU A 39 8.52 -1.03 -15.07
N ARG A 40 8.29 -0.30 -13.97
CA ARG A 40 8.20 1.16 -13.93
C ARG A 40 9.09 1.78 -12.86
N ILE A 41 9.70 0.94 -12.00
CA ILE A 41 10.92 1.27 -11.29
C ILE A 41 12.12 1.06 -12.24
N ASP A 42 12.16 -0.02 -13.01
CA ASP A 42 13.28 -0.36 -13.91
C ASP A 42 13.48 0.62 -15.05
N LYS A 43 12.41 1.35 -15.43
CA LYS A 43 12.48 2.43 -16.43
C LYS A 43 13.05 3.72 -15.86
N LEU A 44 13.22 3.84 -14.54
CA LEU A 44 13.84 5.00 -13.92
C LEU A 44 15.37 4.91 -14.04
N PRO A 45 16.07 6.05 -14.01
CA PRO A 45 17.53 6.07 -13.85
C PRO A 45 17.97 5.25 -12.63
N ALA A 46 19.07 4.49 -12.76
CA ALA A 46 19.53 3.53 -11.76
C ALA A 46 19.68 4.13 -10.35
N ASP A 47 20.13 5.38 -10.27
CA ASP A 47 20.30 6.16 -9.05
C ASP A 47 18.97 6.53 -8.35
N GLN A 48 17.85 6.44 -9.06
CA GLN A 48 16.51 6.79 -8.57
C GLN A 48 15.61 5.57 -8.34
N GLN A 49 16.02 4.36 -8.79
CA GLN A 49 15.26 3.12 -8.63
C GLN A 49 15.06 2.73 -7.16
N ARG A 50 16.12 2.79 -6.35
CA ARG A 50 16.04 2.47 -4.92
C ARG A 50 15.12 3.42 -4.16
N THR A 51 15.21 4.72 -4.44
CA THR A 51 14.31 5.73 -3.87
C THR A 51 12.86 5.41 -4.21
N ALA A 52 12.56 5.02 -5.46
CA ALA A 52 11.21 4.64 -5.86
C ALA A 52 10.71 3.38 -5.14
N ALA A 53 11.56 2.36 -4.98
CA ALA A 53 11.21 1.15 -4.24
C ALA A 53 10.91 1.43 -2.75
N LEU A 54 11.74 2.26 -2.10
CA LEU A 54 11.51 2.70 -0.71
C LEU A 54 10.21 3.50 -0.59
N ALA A 55 9.92 4.37 -1.56
CA ALA A 55 8.69 5.14 -1.59
C ALA A 55 7.45 4.25 -1.74
N VAL A 56 7.50 3.20 -2.57
CA VAL A 56 6.42 2.21 -2.69
C VAL A 56 6.15 1.52 -1.35
N TYR A 57 7.20 1.07 -0.66
CA TYR A 57 7.07 0.46 0.66
C TYR A 57 6.46 1.41 1.71
N LEU A 58 6.97 2.64 1.79
CA LEU A 58 6.47 3.61 2.77
C LEU A 58 5.03 4.05 2.47
N SER A 59 4.66 4.19 1.20
CA SER A 59 3.27 4.45 0.82
C SER A 59 2.34 3.28 1.14
N PHE A 60 2.79 2.03 1.01
CA PHE A 60 2.05 0.87 1.51
C PHE A 60 1.83 0.93 3.02
N PHE A 61 2.86 1.29 3.79
CA PHE A 61 2.74 1.47 5.24
C PHE A 61 1.75 2.58 5.62
N TRP A 62 1.87 3.78 5.04
CA TRP A 62 0.99 4.91 5.38
C TRP A 62 -0.44 4.70 4.86
N GLY A 63 -0.61 4.02 3.73
CA GLY A 63 -1.91 3.64 3.20
C GLY A 63 -2.70 2.82 4.22
N ASN A 64 -2.07 1.78 4.80
CA ASN A 64 -2.73 0.88 5.74
C ASN A 64 -2.85 1.44 7.16
N THR A 65 -1.96 2.34 7.57
CA THR A 65 -1.95 2.86 8.94
C THR A 65 -2.68 4.19 9.10
N THR A 66 -2.91 4.92 8.01
CA THR A 66 -3.52 6.27 8.03
C THR A 66 -4.73 6.35 7.11
N LEU A 67 -4.55 6.13 5.81
CA LEU A 67 -5.64 6.35 4.83
C LEU A 67 -6.79 5.36 5.01
N LEU A 68 -6.50 4.05 5.07
CA LEU A 68 -7.51 3.02 5.23
C LEU A 68 -8.32 3.19 6.53
N PRO A 69 -7.69 3.38 7.72
CA PRO A 69 -8.42 3.69 8.94
C PRO A 69 -9.26 4.97 8.84
N ALA A 70 -8.75 6.03 8.21
CA ALA A 70 -9.50 7.27 8.02
C ALA A 70 -10.73 7.04 7.13
N MET A 71 -10.59 6.32 6.02
CA MET A 71 -11.70 5.96 5.13
C MET A 71 -12.77 5.13 5.86
N CYS A 72 -12.38 4.16 6.68
CA CYS A 72 -13.34 3.35 7.43
C CYS A 72 -14.00 4.14 8.57
N LYS A 73 -13.26 5.06 9.20
CA LYS A 73 -13.83 5.97 10.20
C LYS A 73 -14.90 6.89 9.60
N GLU A 74 -14.73 7.36 8.37
CA GLU A 74 -15.77 8.11 7.64
C GLU A 74 -17.06 7.30 7.43
N GLN A 75 -16.96 5.97 7.43
CA GLN A 75 -18.11 5.05 7.36
C GLN A 75 -18.62 4.61 8.75
N GLY A 76 -18.07 5.14 9.84
CA GLY A 76 -18.45 4.77 11.22
C GLY A 76 -17.80 3.50 11.74
N VAL A 77 -16.79 2.93 11.05
CA VAL A 77 -16.07 1.72 11.46
C VAL A 77 -14.70 2.10 12.04
N ASP A 78 -14.41 1.68 13.28
CA ASP A 78 -13.11 1.96 13.90
C ASP A 78 -12.09 0.87 13.58
N LEU A 79 -11.01 1.25 12.89
CA LEU A 79 -9.87 0.39 12.59
C LEU A 79 -8.61 0.79 13.39
N SER A 80 -8.77 1.43 14.54
CA SER A 80 -7.67 1.82 15.42
C SER A 80 -6.79 0.63 15.84
N SER A 81 -7.40 -0.49 16.27
CA SER A 81 -6.70 -1.72 16.63
C SER A 81 -5.96 -2.34 15.44
N TYR A 82 -6.56 -2.35 14.25
CA TYR A 82 -5.91 -2.81 13.02
C TYR A 82 -4.69 -1.94 12.69
N SER A 83 -4.83 -0.62 12.74
CA SER A 83 -3.73 0.32 12.48
C SER A 83 -2.57 0.11 13.45
N LEU A 84 -2.86 -0.10 14.74
CA LEU A 84 -1.85 -0.38 15.75
C LEU A 84 -1.11 -1.69 15.45
N ALA A 85 -1.85 -2.79 15.25
CA ALA A 85 -1.26 -4.09 14.94
C ALA A 85 -0.44 -4.08 13.65
N PHE A 86 -0.89 -3.32 12.63
CA PHE A 86 -0.13 -3.13 11.40
C PHE A 86 1.20 -2.38 11.67
N LYS A 87 1.17 -1.30 12.45
CA LYS A 87 2.38 -0.55 12.83
C LYS A 87 3.36 -1.41 13.59
N GLU A 88 2.88 -2.20 14.55
CA GLU A 88 3.71 -3.12 15.34
C GLU A 88 4.37 -4.18 14.45
N ARG A 89 3.60 -4.82 13.55
CA ARG A 89 4.14 -5.82 12.62
C ARG A 89 5.22 -5.26 11.69
N TYR A 90 5.12 -3.99 11.33
CA TYR A 90 5.99 -3.35 10.34
C TYR A 90 6.97 -2.33 10.93
N SER A 91 7.13 -2.23 12.25
CA SER A 91 7.91 -1.16 12.87
C SER A 91 9.36 -1.13 12.39
N ASP A 92 9.98 -2.30 12.31
CA ASP A 92 11.40 -2.41 11.96
C ASP A 92 11.64 -2.09 10.50
N GLY A 93 10.82 -2.65 9.61
CA GLY A 93 10.88 -2.37 8.18
C GLY A 93 10.60 -0.89 7.87
N HIS A 94 9.63 -0.29 8.57
CA HIS A 94 9.30 1.14 8.47
C HIS A 94 10.49 2.01 8.89
N SER A 95 11.08 1.72 10.06
CA SER A 95 12.24 2.46 10.56
C SER A 95 13.43 2.38 9.60
N GLN A 96 13.75 1.18 9.11
CA GLN A 96 14.84 0.96 8.15
C GLN A 96 14.59 1.67 6.82
N ALA A 97 13.38 1.59 6.28
CA ALA A 97 13.02 2.23 5.03
C ALA A 97 13.08 3.77 5.13
N ARG A 98 12.59 4.33 6.25
CA ARG A 98 12.66 5.76 6.54
C ARG A 98 14.10 6.24 6.65
N GLU A 99 14.96 5.48 7.34
CA GLU A 99 16.38 5.80 7.45
C GLU A 99 17.09 5.75 6.10
N ALA A 100 16.85 4.69 5.32
CA ALA A 100 17.41 4.54 3.98
C ALA A 100 16.99 5.69 3.04
N LEU A 101 15.70 6.07 3.06
CA LEU A 101 15.19 7.19 2.28
C LEU A 101 15.85 8.51 2.70
N THR A 102 16.06 8.71 4.00
CA THR A 102 16.74 9.89 4.54
C THR A 102 18.19 9.99 4.09
N ARG A 103 18.93 8.86 4.08
CA ARG A 103 20.32 8.81 3.58
C ARG A 103 20.44 9.15 2.09
N LEU A 104 19.38 8.91 1.32
CA LEU A 104 19.27 9.31 -0.09
C LEU A 104 18.85 10.78 -0.27
N GLY A 105 18.75 11.56 0.82
CA GLY A 105 18.41 12.98 0.78
C GLY A 105 16.91 13.27 0.62
N HIS A 106 16.05 12.28 0.88
CA HIS A 106 14.60 12.40 0.76
C HIS A 106 13.91 12.39 2.13
N SER A 107 12.66 12.86 2.16
CA SER A 107 11.84 12.94 3.37
C SER A 107 10.52 12.21 3.17
N GLU A 108 10.12 11.47 4.19
CA GLU A 108 8.87 10.70 4.21
C GLU A 108 7.62 11.60 4.24
N GLN A 109 7.73 12.84 4.72
CA GLN A 109 6.61 13.78 4.82
C GLN A 109 5.92 14.03 3.48
N ALA A 110 6.70 14.05 2.39
CA ALA A 110 6.13 14.18 1.04
C ALA A 110 5.27 12.97 0.66
N LEU A 111 5.64 11.76 1.10
CA LEU A 111 4.89 10.54 0.85
C LEU A 111 3.61 10.49 1.69
N ILE A 112 3.69 10.86 2.97
CA ILE A 112 2.51 10.97 3.86
C ILE A 112 1.48 11.92 3.25
N ALA A 113 1.93 13.11 2.85
CA ALA A 113 1.06 14.10 2.22
C ALA A 113 0.45 13.58 0.92
N ALA A 114 1.24 12.90 0.07
CA ALA A 114 0.75 12.38 -1.19
C ALA A 114 -0.28 11.25 -0.99
N VAL A 115 -0.05 10.33 -0.06
CA VAL A 115 -1.04 9.28 0.29
C VAL A 115 -2.36 9.87 0.78
N ALA A 116 -2.32 10.96 1.54
CA ALA A 116 -3.51 11.61 2.07
C ALA A 116 -4.27 12.49 1.05
N SER A 117 -3.56 13.10 0.09
CA SER A 117 -4.12 14.16 -0.77
C SER A 117 -4.36 13.77 -2.22
N THR A 118 -3.85 12.63 -2.68
CA THR A 118 -4.04 12.19 -4.07
C THR A 118 -5.30 11.32 -4.21
N PRO A 119 -6.14 11.51 -5.26
CA PRO A 119 -7.34 10.71 -5.47
C PRO A 119 -7.07 9.21 -5.71
N GLU A 120 -5.91 8.89 -6.30
CA GLU A 120 -5.55 7.53 -6.72
C GLU A 120 -5.46 6.54 -5.55
N PRO A 121 -4.75 6.83 -4.44
CA PRO A 121 -4.78 5.99 -3.25
C PRO A 121 -6.18 5.70 -2.76
N ARG A 122 -7.00 6.74 -2.64
CA ARG A 122 -8.37 6.61 -2.14
C ARG A 122 -9.23 5.74 -3.06
N SER A 123 -9.09 5.89 -4.37
CA SER A 123 -9.77 5.05 -5.36
C SER A 123 -9.38 3.58 -5.25
N ALA A 124 -8.08 3.30 -5.10
CA ALA A 124 -7.54 1.97 -4.92
C ALA A 124 -8.04 1.28 -3.64
N PHE A 125 -7.99 1.97 -2.50
CA PHE A 125 -8.55 1.47 -1.24
C PHE A 125 -10.08 1.31 -1.33
N THR A 126 -10.78 2.17 -2.06
CA THR A 126 -12.22 2.04 -2.32
C THR A 126 -12.53 0.75 -3.06
N ALA A 127 -11.80 0.46 -4.16
CA ALA A 127 -11.97 -0.76 -4.93
C ALA A 127 -11.61 -2.02 -4.11
N MET A 128 -10.55 -1.95 -3.30
CA MET A 128 -10.15 -3.02 -2.39
C MET A 128 -11.25 -3.31 -1.36
N LEU A 129 -11.78 -2.28 -0.67
CA LEU A 129 -12.84 -2.42 0.33
C LEU A 129 -14.11 -3.02 -0.28
N LYS A 130 -14.54 -2.50 -1.44
CA LYS A 130 -15.65 -3.03 -2.23
C LYS A 130 -15.52 -4.53 -2.51
N LYS A 131 -14.35 -4.96 -3.00
CA LYS A 131 -14.07 -6.38 -3.28
C LYS A 131 -13.97 -7.23 -2.00
N ILE A 132 -13.39 -6.72 -0.91
CA ILE A 132 -13.37 -7.42 0.39
C ILE A 132 -14.80 -7.69 0.87
N GLY A 133 -15.65 -6.66 0.89
CA GLY A 133 -17.05 -6.79 1.30
C GLY A 133 -17.82 -7.81 0.44
N ASN A 134 -17.59 -7.79 -0.87
CA ASN A 134 -18.20 -8.73 -1.80
C ASN A 134 -17.71 -10.18 -1.57
N ASP A 135 -16.40 -10.38 -1.37
CA ASP A 135 -15.80 -11.71 -1.20
C ASP A 135 -16.26 -12.42 0.07
N VAL A 136 -16.58 -11.66 1.12
CA VAL A 136 -17.13 -12.20 2.37
C VAL A 136 -18.66 -12.26 2.39
N GLY A 137 -19.32 -11.98 1.25
CA GLY A 137 -20.78 -12.04 1.11
C GLY A 137 -21.54 -10.94 1.84
N LYS A 138 -20.86 -9.84 2.19
CA LYS A 138 -21.42 -8.69 2.90
C LYS A 138 -21.96 -7.60 1.96
N GLY A 139 -21.45 -7.56 0.73
CA GLY A 139 -21.93 -6.67 -0.34
C GLY A 139 -20.84 -5.80 -0.95
N ASP A 140 -21.16 -5.09 -2.03
CA ASP A 140 -20.21 -4.30 -2.81
C ASP A 140 -20.22 -2.81 -2.38
N SER A 141 -19.92 -2.53 -1.11
CA SER A 141 -19.83 -1.17 -0.57
C SER A 141 -18.59 -0.97 0.29
N VAL A 142 -18.18 0.29 0.47
CA VAL A 142 -17.01 0.63 1.30
C VAL A 142 -17.26 0.28 2.77
N VAL A 143 -18.46 0.55 3.29
CA VAL A 143 -18.83 0.24 4.68
C VAL A 143 -18.79 -1.27 4.95
N GLU A 144 -19.28 -2.10 4.03
CA GLU A 144 -19.22 -3.56 4.19
C GLU A 144 -17.78 -4.08 4.11
N GLY A 145 -16.95 -3.51 3.24
CA GLY A 145 -15.51 -3.77 3.22
C GLY A 145 -14.81 -3.43 4.53
N CYS A 146 -15.18 -2.30 5.14
CA CYS A 146 -14.63 -1.87 6.42
C CYS A 146 -15.04 -2.80 7.57
N HIS A 147 -16.31 -3.19 7.65
CA HIS A 147 -16.75 -4.18 8.63
C HIS A 147 -16.10 -5.54 8.42
N ALA A 148 -15.94 -5.97 7.16
CA ALA A 148 -15.24 -7.21 6.85
C ALA A 148 -13.77 -7.18 7.31
N LEU A 149 -13.08 -6.07 7.13
CA LEU A 149 -11.73 -5.85 7.66
C LEU A 149 -11.70 -5.87 9.19
N GLU A 150 -12.62 -5.17 9.84
CA GLU A 150 -12.75 -5.12 11.29
C GLU A 150 -12.92 -6.52 11.90
N HIS A 151 -13.68 -7.40 11.25
CA HIS A 151 -13.92 -8.77 11.73
C HIS A 151 -12.77 -9.74 11.40
N LYS A 152 -11.92 -9.42 10.42
CA LYS A 152 -10.85 -10.30 9.90
C LYS A 152 -9.46 -9.66 9.99
N GLN A 153 -9.23 -8.86 11.03
CA GLN A 153 -7.98 -8.10 11.15
C GLN A 153 -6.74 -9.00 11.09
N ALA A 154 -6.74 -10.13 11.80
CA ALA A 154 -5.63 -11.08 11.80
C ALA A 154 -5.37 -11.67 10.39
N ASP A 155 -6.42 -12.20 9.74
CA ASP A 155 -6.34 -12.72 8.37
C ASP A 155 -5.79 -11.67 7.40
N MET A 156 -6.23 -10.41 7.55
CA MET A 156 -5.80 -9.32 6.69
C MET A 156 -4.36 -8.90 6.95
N LEU A 157 -3.91 -8.86 8.21
CA LEU A 157 -2.52 -8.56 8.55
C LEU A 157 -1.55 -9.60 7.99
N ASP A 158 -1.96 -10.88 7.98
CA ASP A 158 -1.17 -11.95 7.37
C ASP A 158 -1.18 -11.86 5.85
N PHE A 159 -2.33 -11.54 5.25
CA PHE A 159 -2.42 -11.36 3.80
C PHE A 159 -1.64 -10.14 3.30
N MET A 160 -1.61 -9.05 4.06
CA MET A 160 -0.95 -7.80 3.72
C MET A 160 0.56 -7.88 4.02
N ASN A 161 1.25 -8.87 3.47
CA ASN A 161 2.71 -9.04 3.54
C ASN A 161 3.41 -8.35 2.36
N PHE A 162 4.06 -7.20 2.57
CA PHE A 162 4.70 -6.46 1.49
C PHE A 162 5.74 -7.29 0.71
N ARG A 163 6.56 -8.09 1.41
CA ARG A 163 7.62 -8.91 0.76
C ARG A 163 7.03 -10.00 -0.13
N GLU A 164 5.83 -10.49 0.20
CA GLU A 164 5.13 -11.49 -0.61
C GLU A 164 4.32 -10.87 -1.75
N ILE A 165 3.73 -9.70 -1.52
CA ILE A 165 2.94 -8.98 -2.53
C ILE A 165 3.87 -8.36 -3.59
N PHE A 166 5.01 -7.79 -3.16
CA PHE A 166 5.95 -7.06 -4.00
C PHE A 166 7.40 -7.57 -3.86
N PRO A 167 7.69 -8.85 -4.14
CA PRO A 167 9.02 -9.42 -3.95
C PRO A 167 10.09 -8.73 -4.80
N THR A 168 9.77 -8.35 -6.04
CA THR A 168 10.71 -7.71 -6.98
C THR A 168 10.97 -6.25 -6.57
N VAL A 169 9.93 -5.53 -6.13
CA VAL A 169 10.12 -4.19 -5.55
C VAL A 169 10.91 -4.24 -4.24
N TRP A 170 10.62 -5.22 -3.37
CA TRP A 170 11.31 -5.40 -2.10
C TRP A 170 12.82 -5.56 -2.30
N GLN A 171 13.26 -6.35 -3.27
CA GLN A 171 14.68 -6.53 -3.59
C GLN A 171 15.38 -5.19 -3.91
N ARG A 172 14.69 -4.25 -4.57
CA ARG A 172 15.23 -2.92 -4.92
C ARG A 172 15.31 -1.96 -3.74
N THR A 173 14.69 -2.28 -2.61
CA THR A 173 14.82 -1.46 -1.38
C THR A 173 16.21 -1.62 -0.74
N GLU A 174 16.87 -2.76 -0.99
CA GLU A 174 18.13 -3.19 -0.35
C GLU A 174 18.04 -3.25 1.18
N LEU A 175 16.84 -3.40 1.72
CA LEU A 175 16.61 -3.63 3.15
C LEU A 175 16.76 -5.14 3.46
N ARG A 176 17.26 -5.47 4.65
CA ARG A 176 17.48 -6.87 5.08
C ARG A 176 16.22 -7.46 5.71
#